data_AF-A0A9X6AF10-F1
#
_entry.id   AF-A0A9X6AF10-F1
#
_cell.length_a   1.000
_cell.length_b   1.000
_cell.length_c   1.000
_cell.angle_alpha   90.00
_cell.angle_beta   90.00
_cell.angle_gamma   90.00
#
_symmetry.space_group_name_H-M   'P 1'
#
loop_
_entity.id
_entity.type
_entity.pdbx_description
1 polymer ?
#
loop_
_entity_poly.entity_id
_entity_poly.type
_entity_poly.pdbx_seq_one_letter_code
_entity_poly.pdbx_strand_id
1 'polypeptide(L)'
;MDLEKSPAERPAVPAEGCLTVAIRLPVRIVVLVLVVPVRMLWDALVVGGRFLRDTVLRPVGRVLQWVAWAVFVWPWVTLWRYAVVPVGKALAWLGYVSLVVPAVWIYETVLTPVGHAIAWVARGVGAGFAWVLRGLGAGFAWVLRGIGAVLAWVYARVLTPVGRAVAWLLRGLGIGFGAVALGVYRVVAWLVRHLIVVPALWLYEWILAPVGRAIAWAARGLGWLVRMIFTGIGAALHWTLRVLLVLPALALWRWALVPVGRVLAVVAREVGDALGHAWRVAGHLSLAVGRFLGRLFRWIFVEPVRWVYRSVLTPVGHLVRDTVLRPAAEAARGVGRVTRQALAAARESARQTRADIRRMLFGTPREPERVPLAKDRREPGAVGTRTLGSSTTALTKD
;
A
#
# COMPACT_ATOMS: atom_id res chain seq x y z
N MET A 1 -22.86 2.55 -78.54
CA MET A 1 -22.43 1.14 -78.57
C MET A 1 -22.44 0.67 -77.13
N ASP A 2 -23.64 0.33 -76.70
CA ASP A 2 -24.01 0.01 -75.33
C ASP A 2 -23.76 -1.47 -75.12
N LEU A 3 -22.85 -1.79 -74.19
CA LEU A 3 -22.49 -3.17 -73.86
C LEU A 3 -23.50 -3.72 -72.86
N GLU A 4 -24.32 -4.65 -73.35
CA GLU A 4 -25.32 -5.41 -72.59
C GLU A 4 -24.70 -6.13 -71.38
N LYS A 5 -25.32 -5.92 -70.23
CA LYS A 5 -25.00 -6.56 -68.96
C LYS A 5 -25.79 -7.87 -68.84
N SER A 6 -25.12 -9.01 -69.01
CA SER A 6 -25.69 -10.33 -68.72
C SER A 6 -26.13 -10.44 -67.25
N PRO A 7 -27.36 -10.90 -66.94
CA PRO A 7 -27.78 -11.14 -65.58
C PRO A 7 -27.22 -12.48 -65.08
N ALA A 8 -26.63 -12.44 -63.89
CA ALA A 8 -26.08 -13.59 -63.21
C ALA A 8 -27.14 -14.68 -62.96
N GLU A 9 -26.73 -15.90 -63.28
CA GLU A 9 -27.38 -17.18 -63.08
C GLU A 9 -27.88 -17.34 -61.63
N ARG A 10 -29.20 -17.39 -61.46
CA ARG A 10 -29.84 -17.74 -60.18
C ARG A 10 -29.72 -19.26 -60.00
N PRO A 11 -29.35 -19.76 -58.81
CA PRO A 11 -29.30 -21.19 -58.57
C PRO A 11 -30.69 -21.78 -58.74
N ALA A 12 -30.80 -22.78 -59.61
CA ALA A 12 -32.02 -23.53 -59.88
C ALA A 12 -32.57 -24.11 -58.58
N VAL A 13 -33.72 -23.58 -58.15
CA VAL A 13 -34.52 -24.15 -57.07
C VAL A 13 -35.01 -25.51 -57.56
N PRO A 14 -34.76 -26.61 -56.83
CA PRO A 14 -35.33 -27.91 -57.20
C PRO A 14 -36.85 -27.76 -57.21
N ALA A 15 -37.50 -28.23 -58.27
CA ALA A 15 -38.95 -28.28 -58.35
C ALA A 15 -39.49 -29.24 -57.26
N GLU A 16 -39.62 -28.75 -56.04
CA GLU A 16 -40.36 -29.39 -54.97
C GLU A 16 -41.82 -29.42 -55.40
N GLY A 17 -42.31 -30.62 -55.72
CA GLY A 17 -43.61 -30.85 -56.31
C GLY A 17 -44.75 -30.23 -55.52
N CYS A 18 -45.84 -29.91 -56.22
CA CYS A 18 -47.08 -29.34 -55.67
C CYS A 18 -47.60 -30.05 -54.40
N LEU A 19 -47.20 -31.30 -54.12
CA LEU A 19 -47.58 -32.03 -52.91
C LEU A 19 -46.92 -31.47 -51.62
N THR A 20 -45.63 -31.13 -51.64
CA THR A 20 -44.94 -30.53 -50.48
C THR A 20 -45.42 -29.11 -50.24
N VAL A 21 -45.76 -28.37 -51.31
CA VAL A 21 -46.40 -27.05 -51.19
C VAL A 21 -47.83 -27.18 -50.67
N ALA A 22 -48.65 -28.09 -51.21
CA ALA A 22 -50.04 -28.28 -50.77
C ALA A 22 -50.16 -28.75 -49.31
N ILE A 23 -49.19 -29.51 -48.79
CA ILE A 23 -49.16 -29.95 -47.39
C ILE A 23 -48.49 -28.90 -46.49
N ARG A 24 -47.40 -28.24 -46.92
CA ARG A 24 -46.76 -27.20 -46.10
C ARG A 24 -47.55 -25.91 -46.05
N LEU A 25 -48.28 -25.52 -47.09
CA LEU A 25 -49.05 -24.28 -47.08
C LEU A 25 -50.07 -24.23 -45.93
N PRO A 26 -50.95 -25.23 -45.71
CA PRO A 26 -51.90 -25.22 -44.60
C PRO A 26 -51.20 -25.34 -43.25
N VAL A 27 -50.15 -26.17 -43.13
CA VAL A 27 -49.38 -26.27 -41.89
C VAL A 27 -48.70 -24.94 -41.55
N ARG A 28 -48.12 -24.24 -42.55
CA ARG A 28 -47.49 -22.94 -42.36
C ARG A 28 -48.52 -21.86 -42.07
N ILE A 29 -49.71 -21.91 -42.67
CA ILE A 29 -50.82 -21.02 -42.34
C ILE A 29 -51.30 -21.26 -40.91
N VAL A 30 -51.52 -22.51 -40.49
CA VAL A 30 -51.93 -22.83 -39.10
C VAL A 30 -50.86 -22.44 -38.11
N VAL A 31 -49.58 -22.73 -38.39
CA VAL A 31 -48.46 -22.30 -37.55
C VAL A 31 -48.39 -20.78 -37.50
N LEU A 32 -48.58 -20.06 -38.61
CA LEU A 32 -48.49 -18.60 -38.60
C LEU A 32 -49.72 -17.97 -37.89
N VAL A 33 -50.92 -18.50 -38.13
CA VAL A 33 -52.17 -18.05 -37.50
C VAL A 33 -52.23 -18.39 -36.02
N LEU A 34 -51.57 -19.46 -35.55
CA LEU A 34 -51.59 -19.85 -34.13
C LEU A 34 -50.34 -19.37 -33.38
N VAL A 35 -49.15 -19.61 -33.94
CA VAL A 35 -47.88 -19.31 -33.28
C VAL A 35 -47.58 -17.81 -33.28
N VAL A 36 -47.90 -17.07 -34.35
CA VAL A 36 -47.65 -15.62 -34.34
C VAL A 36 -48.46 -14.88 -33.27
N PRO A 37 -49.78 -15.09 -33.10
CA PRO A 37 -50.52 -14.43 -32.03
C PRO A 37 -50.12 -14.94 -30.64
N VAL A 38 -49.82 -16.23 -30.48
CA VAL A 38 -49.29 -16.75 -29.19
C VAL A 38 -47.94 -16.11 -28.87
N ARG A 39 -47.07 -15.91 -29.85
CA ARG A 39 -45.74 -15.31 -29.69
C ARG A 39 -45.83 -13.79 -29.47
N MET A 40 -46.76 -13.11 -30.13
CA MET A 40 -47.11 -11.71 -29.87
C MET A 40 -47.68 -11.53 -28.47
N LEU A 41 -48.55 -12.44 -28.02
CA LEU A 41 -49.10 -12.42 -26.66
C LEU A 41 -48.00 -12.67 -25.63
N TRP A 42 -47.07 -13.59 -25.91
CA TRP A 42 -45.90 -13.84 -25.07
C TRP A 42 -44.97 -12.62 -25.01
N ASP A 43 -44.64 -12.01 -26.14
CA ASP A 43 -43.82 -10.80 -26.18
C ASP A 43 -44.52 -9.62 -25.49
N ALA A 44 -45.84 -9.47 -25.65
CA ALA A 44 -46.63 -8.47 -24.94
C ALA A 44 -46.64 -8.71 -23.43
N LEU A 45 -46.75 -9.96 -22.97
CA LEU A 45 -46.65 -10.32 -21.55
C LEU A 45 -45.24 -10.10 -20.99
N VAL A 46 -44.18 -10.40 -21.76
CA VAL A 46 -42.80 -10.17 -21.35
C VAL A 46 -42.49 -8.68 -21.29
N VAL A 47 -42.97 -7.89 -22.25
CA VAL A 47 -42.85 -6.42 -22.25
C VAL A 47 -43.65 -5.83 -21.11
N GLY A 48 -44.90 -6.26 -20.90
CA GLY A 48 -45.73 -5.85 -19.75
C GLY A 48 -45.09 -6.22 -18.41
N GLY A 49 -44.52 -7.42 -18.31
CA GLY A 49 -43.79 -7.89 -17.13
C GLY A 49 -42.50 -7.12 -16.87
N ARG A 50 -41.74 -6.75 -17.91
CA ARG A 50 -40.56 -5.88 -17.78
C ARG A 50 -40.97 -4.46 -17.37
N PHE A 51 -42.00 -3.92 -17.99
CA PHE A 51 -42.51 -2.59 -17.66
C PHE A 51 -43.02 -2.52 -16.22
N LEU A 52 -43.74 -3.53 -15.74
CA LEU A 52 -44.17 -3.62 -14.35
C LEU A 52 -42.97 -3.74 -13.38
N ARG A 53 -41.93 -4.48 -13.79
CA ARG A 53 -40.73 -4.68 -12.98
C ARG A 53 -39.87 -3.41 -12.89
N ASP A 54 -39.70 -2.71 -13.99
CA ASP A 54 -38.87 -1.51 -14.06
C ASP A 54 -39.59 -0.26 -13.52
N THR A 55 -40.89 -0.14 -13.77
CA THR A 55 -41.67 1.05 -13.38
C THR A 55 -42.23 0.95 -11.96
N VAL A 56 -42.51 -0.25 -11.45
CA VAL A 56 -43.15 -0.42 -10.12
C VAL A 56 -42.28 -1.19 -9.14
N LEU A 57 -41.81 -2.39 -9.49
CA LEU A 57 -41.07 -3.23 -8.53
C LEU A 57 -39.69 -2.66 -8.19
N ARG A 58 -38.98 -2.06 -9.14
CA ARG A 58 -37.68 -1.40 -8.88
C ARG A 58 -37.76 -0.17 -7.98
N PRO A 59 -38.65 0.80 -8.20
CA PRO A 59 -38.76 1.93 -7.28
C PRO A 59 -39.30 1.50 -5.92
N VAL A 60 -40.30 0.60 -5.87
CA VAL A 60 -40.83 0.06 -4.60
C VAL A 60 -39.75 -0.70 -3.84
N GLY A 61 -38.95 -1.54 -4.51
CA GLY A 61 -37.83 -2.24 -3.90
C GLY A 61 -36.78 -1.29 -3.32
N ARG A 62 -36.47 -0.19 -4.02
CA ARG A 62 -35.54 0.84 -3.50
C ARG A 62 -36.11 1.59 -2.29
N VAL A 63 -37.39 1.94 -2.34
CA VAL A 63 -38.06 2.59 -1.20
C VAL A 63 -38.11 1.65 -0.01
N LEU A 64 -38.44 0.37 -0.21
CA LEU A 64 -38.51 -0.62 0.86
C LEU A 64 -37.13 -0.90 1.47
N GLN A 65 -36.07 -0.97 0.65
CA GLN A 65 -34.69 -1.07 1.14
C GLN A 65 -34.27 0.19 1.91
N TRP A 66 -34.66 1.36 1.44
CA TRP A 66 -34.35 2.61 2.12
C TRP A 66 -35.10 2.73 3.45
N VAL A 67 -36.37 2.34 3.49
CA VAL A 67 -37.18 2.27 4.72
C VAL A 67 -36.61 1.23 5.68
N ALA A 68 -36.26 0.03 5.20
CA ALA A 68 -35.64 -1.00 6.04
C ALA A 68 -34.30 -0.50 6.62
N TRP A 69 -33.47 0.15 5.80
CA TRP A 69 -32.22 0.75 6.26
C TRP A 69 -32.47 1.88 7.27
N ALA A 70 -33.42 2.76 7.00
CA ALA A 70 -33.76 3.88 7.88
C ALA A 70 -34.41 3.42 9.20
N VAL A 71 -35.24 2.37 9.20
CA VAL A 71 -35.93 1.87 10.39
C VAL A 71 -35.02 0.95 11.21
N PHE A 72 -34.08 0.25 10.60
CA PHE A 72 -33.24 -0.69 11.33
C PHE A 72 -31.88 -0.07 11.72
N VAL A 73 -31.20 0.55 10.76
CA VAL A 73 -29.84 1.07 10.96
C VAL A 73 -29.86 2.38 11.72
N TRP A 74 -30.82 3.27 11.43
CA TRP A 74 -30.84 4.59 12.05
C TRP A 74 -31.16 4.53 13.57
N PRO A 75 -32.16 3.75 14.03
CA PRO A 75 -32.41 3.54 15.46
C PRO A 75 -31.28 2.80 16.15
N TRP A 76 -30.67 1.81 15.49
CA TRP A 76 -29.54 1.10 16.06
C TRP A 76 -28.31 2.00 16.25
N VAL A 77 -28.00 2.84 15.25
CA VAL A 77 -26.90 3.80 15.32
C VAL A 77 -27.17 4.88 16.35
N THR A 78 -28.40 5.41 16.43
CA THR A 78 -28.77 6.39 17.46
C THR A 78 -28.73 5.76 18.85
N LEU A 79 -29.23 4.55 19.03
CA LEU A 79 -29.13 3.79 20.29
C LEU A 79 -27.66 3.54 20.67
N TRP A 80 -26.81 3.16 19.71
CA TRP A 80 -25.38 2.97 19.98
C TRP A 80 -24.73 4.28 20.43
N ARG A 81 -24.97 5.36 19.70
CA ARG A 81 -24.31 6.65 19.92
C ARG A 81 -24.82 7.38 21.17
N TYR A 82 -26.10 7.23 21.51
CA TYR A 82 -26.75 7.91 22.63
C TYR A 82 -26.97 7.06 23.87
N ALA A 83 -26.98 5.73 23.78
CA ALA A 83 -27.12 4.85 24.95
C ALA A 83 -25.83 4.07 25.23
N VAL A 84 -25.32 3.32 24.24
CA VAL A 84 -24.18 2.40 24.48
C VAL A 84 -22.88 3.16 24.76
N VAL A 85 -22.57 4.20 23.98
CA VAL A 85 -21.35 5.01 24.19
C VAL A 85 -21.35 5.71 25.56
N PRO A 86 -22.40 6.42 25.99
CA PRO A 86 -22.39 7.04 27.31
C PRO A 86 -22.42 6.02 28.44
N VAL A 87 -23.14 4.90 28.30
CA VAL A 87 -23.13 3.82 29.30
C VAL A 87 -21.74 3.21 29.42
N GLY A 88 -21.06 2.93 28.31
CA GLY A 88 -19.67 2.44 28.31
C GLY A 88 -18.70 3.44 28.95
N LYS A 89 -18.90 4.74 28.72
CA LYS A 89 -18.08 5.79 29.32
C LYS A 89 -18.35 5.94 30.82
N ALA A 90 -19.60 5.79 31.24
CA ALA A 90 -20.00 5.78 32.64
C ALA A 90 -19.44 4.56 33.37
N LEU A 91 -19.52 3.37 32.76
CA LEU A 91 -18.93 2.14 33.28
C LEU A 91 -17.41 2.21 33.38
N ALA A 92 -16.74 2.76 32.36
CA ALA A 92 -15.28 2.97 32.39
C ALA A 92 -14.88 3.96 33.50
N TRP A 93 -15.66 5.04 33.68
CA TRP A 93 -15.45 5.98 34.77
C TRP A 93 -15.69 5.32 36.14
N LEU A 94 -16.75 4.52 36.28
CA LEU A 94 -17.04 3.76 37.49
C LEU A 94 -15.93 2.76 37.82
N GLY A 95 -15.41 2.05 36.82
CA GLY A 95 -14.26 1.15 36.98
C GLY A 95 -13.01 1.91 37.38
N TYR A 96 -12.73 3.05 36.74
CA TYR A 96 -11.59 3.90 37.09
C TYR A 96 -11.68 4.41 38.53
N VAL A 97 -12.83 4.96 38.93
CA VAL A 97 -13.03 5.46 40.29
C VAL A 97 -13.01 4.32 41.30
N SER A 98 -13.59 3.16 41.00
CA SER A 98 -13.69 2.06 41.96
C SER A 98 -12.40 1.24 42.09
N LEU A 99 -11.52 1.25 41.09
CA LEU A 99 -10.26 0.50 41.15
C LEU A 99 -9.06 1.43 41.36
N VAL A 100 -8.95 2.49 40.57
CA VAL A 100 -7.74 3.33 40.55
C VAL A 100 -7.70 4.26 41.74
N VAL A 101 -8.82 4.90 42.10
CA VAL A 101 -8.85 5.82 43.25
C VAL A 101 -8.55 5.11 44.57
N PRO A 102 -9.20 3.97 44.92
CA PRO A 102 -8.83 3.25 46.13
C PRO A 102 -7.44 2.62 46.05
N ALA A 103 -6.96 2.18 44.88
CA ALA A 103 -5.59 1.71 44.76
C ALA A 103 -4.55 2.81 45.02
N VAL A 104 -4.80 4.03 44.50
CA VAL A 104 -3.97 5.21 44.78
C VAL A 104 -4.07 5.60 46.25
N TRP A 105 -5.27 5.54 46.83
CA TRP A 105 -5.45 5.85 48.25
C TRP A 105 -4.74 4.84 49.15
N ILE A 106 -4.72 3.55 48.80
CA ILE A 106 -3.95 2.51 49.51
C ILE A 106 -2.45 2.76 49.33
N TYR A 107 -2.00 3.12 48.14
CA TYR A 107 -0.60 3.48 47.89
C TYR A 107 -0.17 4.68 48.76
N GLU A 108 -0.96 5.75 48.75
CA GLU A 108 -0.65 6.96 49.51
C GLU A 108 -0.76 6.72 51.03
N THR A 109 -1.82 6.06 51.48
CA THR A 109 -2.12 5.90 52.91
C THR A 109 -1.32 4.79 53.58
N VAL A 110 -0.88 3.76 52.85
CA VAL A 110 -0.14 2.62 53.44
C VAL A 110 1.32 2.63 53.01
N LEU A 111 1.59 2.78 51.72
CA LEU A 111 2.96 2.66 51.21
C LEU A 111 3.83 3.86 51.57
N THR A 112 3.26 5.07 51.59
CA THR A 112 3.99 6.30 51.96
C THR A 112 4.41 6.35 53.43
N PRO A 113 3.55 6.02 54.42
CA PRO A 113 3.99 5.96 55.82
C PRO A 113 4.93 4.79 56.08
N VAL A 114 4.76 3.64 55.40
CA VAL A 114 5.71 2.53 55.49
C VAL A 114 7.09 2.93 54.95
N GLY A 115 7.14 3.64 53.81
CA GLY A 115 8.39 4.20 53.28
C GLY A 115 9.06 5.17 54.24
N HIS A 116 8.28 6.05 54.89
CA HIS A 116 8.80 6.97 55.92
C HIS A 116 9.27 6.24 57.18
N ALA A 117 8.56 5.20 57.61
CA ALA A 117 8.94 4.39 58.76
C ALA A 117 10.25 3.63 58.51
N ILE A 118 10.41 3.02 57.33
CA ILE A 118 11.65 2.34 56.93
C ILE A 118 12.81 3.33 56.84
N ALA A 119 12.58 4.51 56.24
CA ALA A 119 13.59 5.56 56.16
C ALA A 119 13.97 6.12 57.54
N TRP A 120 13.02 6.18 58.48
CA TRP A 120 13.27 6.59 59.86
C TRP A 120 14.12 5.56 60.60
N VAL A 121 13.80 4.27 60.48
CA VAL A 121 14.58 3.17 61.08
C VAL A 121 15.99 3.12 60.49
N ALA A 122 16.14 3.23 59.17
CA ALA A 122 17.45 3.24 58.52
C ALA A 122 18.32 4.42 58.98
N ARG A 123 17.72 5.62 59.15
CA ARG A 123 18.43 6.78 59.72
C ARG A 123 18.79 6.58 61.19
N GLY A 124 17.92 5.95 61.98
CA GLY A 124 18.20 5.61 63.38
C GLY A 124 19.40 4.66 63.52
N VAL A 125 19.45 3.61 62.69
CA VAL A 125 20.56 2.66 62.65
C VAL A 125 21.85 3.33 62.18
N GLY A 126 21.80 4.16 61.13
CA GLY A 126 22.96 4.91 60.64
C GLY A 126 23.50 5.91 61.66
N ALA A 127 22.62 6.59 62.40
CA ALA A 127 23.01 7.49 63.48
C ALA A 127 23.65 6.75 64.66
N GLY A 128 23.12 5.57 65.02
CA GLY A 128 23.71 4.70 66.05
C GLY A 128 25.11 4.23 65.66
N PHE A 129 25.29 3.79 64.42
CA PHE A 129 26.59 3.36 63.91
C PHE A 129 27.60 4.51 63.86
N ALA A 130 27.18 5.69 63.42
CA ALA A 130 28.01 6.89 63.43
C ALA A 130 28.41 7.30 64.85
N TRP A 131 27.52 7.14 65.84
CA TRP A 131 27.82 7.42 67.25
C TRP A 131 28.86 6.44 67.81
N VAL A 132 28.74 5.15 67.49
CA VAL A 132 29.72 4.12 67.89
C VAL A 132 31.10 4.37 67.26
N LEU A 133 31.14 4.64 65.95
CA LEU A 133 32.40 4.98 65.26
C LEU A 133 33.04 6.27 65.81
N ARG A 134 32.22 7.26 66.14
CA ARG A 134 32.70 8.53 66.71
C ARG A 134 33.15 8.36 68.15
N GLY A 135 32.52 7.48 68.93
CA GLY A 135 32.96 7.08 70.27
C GLY A 135 34.30 6.35 70.25
N LEU A 136 34.49 5.44 69.29
CA LEU A 136 35.77 4.75 69.07
C LEU A 136 36.87 5.72 68.63
N GLY A 137 36.57 6.64 67.71
CA GLY A 137 37.51 7.69 67.28
C GLY A 137 37.86 8.68 68.40
N ALA A 138 36.89 9.02 69.25
CA ALA A 138 37.11 9.87 70.42
C ALA A 138 37.96 9.16 71.49
N GLY A 139 37.74 7.86 71.72
CA GLY A 139 38.57 7.03 72.59
C GLY A 139 40.02 6.95 72.11
N PHE A 140 40.23 6.75 70.81
CA PHE A 140 41.56 6.72 70.21
C PHE A 140 42.26 8.08 70.27
N ALA A 141 41.54 9.17 70.00
CA ALA A 141 42.05 10.53 70.13
C ALA A 141 42.37 10.91 71.58
N TRP A 142 41.64 10.36 72.57
CA TRP A 142 41.89 10.58 73.99
C TRP A 142 43.19 9.90 74.44
N VAL A 143 43.45 8.68 73.96
CA VAL A 143 44.70 7.94 74.22
C VAL A 143 45.90 8.63 73.58
N LEU A 144 45.77 9.12 72.34
CA LEU A 144 46.83 9.90 71.67
C LEU A 144 47.10 11.25 72.35
N ARG A 145 46.04 11.91 72.84
CA ARG A 145 46.16 13.23 73.49
C ARG A 145 46.71 13.14 74.92
N GLY A 146 46.54 12.00 75.61
CA GLY A 146 47.15 11.72 76.90
C GLY A 146 48.68 11.73 76.85
N ILE A 147 49.27 11.28 75.74
CA ILE A 147 50.73 11.25 75.55
C ILE A 147 51.30 12.66 75.29
N GLY A 148 50.57 13.53 74.56
CA GLY A 148 50.96 14.93 74.35
C GLY A 148 50.74 15.85 75.56
N ALA A 149 49.80 15.48 76.45
CA ALA A 149 49.47 16.27 77.64
C ALA A 149 50.58 16.27 78.69
N VAL A 150 51.38 15.20 78.77
CA VAL A 150 52.51 15.10 79.70
C VAL A 150 53.61 16.13 79.36
N LEU A 151 53.81 16.43 78.07
CA LEU A 151 54.81 17.41 77.62
C LEU A 151 54.31 18.86 77.74
N ALA A 152 53.00 19.08 77.56
CA ALA A 152 52.38 20.41 77.71
C ALA A 152 52.18 20.83 79.18
N TRP A 153 52.10 19.87 80.12
CA TRP A 153 51.89 20.12 81.55
C TRP A 153 53.04 20.93 82.18
N VAL A 154 54.28 20.70 81.73
CA VAL A 154 55.47 21.42 82.21
C VAL A 154 55.50 22.87 81.73
N TYR A 155 54.97 23.17 80.54
CA TYR A 155 54.93 24.54 80.00
C TYR A 155 53.71 25.36 80.51
N ALA A 156 52.59 24.69 80.82
CA ALA A 156 51.34 25.37 81.18
C ALA A 156 51.25 25.86 82.63
N ARG A 157 52.06 25.31 83.55
CA ARG A 157 51.91 25.56 85.00
C ARG A 157 52.23 27.00 85.43
N VAL A 158 52.90 27.79 84.59
CA VAL A 158 53.35 29.14 84.96
C VAL A 158 52.60 30.28 84.25
N LEU A 159 52.10 30.10 83.02
CA LEU A 159 51.58 31.24 82.22
C LEU A 159 50.07 31.29 81.93
N THR A 160 49.28 30.28 82.32
CA THR A 160 47.84 30.18 81.94
C THR A 160 46.76 30.33 83.04
N PRO A 161 46.99 30.89 84.25
CA PRO A 161 45.85 31.16 85.15
C PRO A 161 45.04 32.41 84.77
N VAL A 162 45.59 33.36 84.00
CA VAL A 162 44.91 34.66 83.76
C VAL A 162 44.02 34.65 82.50
N GLY A 163 44.43 34.01 81.40
CA GLY A 163 43.65 34.01 80.15
C GLY A 163 42.39 33.15 80.16
N ARG A 164 42.36 32.07 80.95
CA ARG A 164 41.23 31.12 81.00
C ARG A 164 40.06 31.65 81.84
N ALA A 165 40.32 32.52 82.81
CA ALA A 165 39.30 33.16 83.63
C ALA A 165 38.52 34.24 82.83
N VAL A 166 39.23 35.04 82.01
CA VAL A 166 38.62 36.09 81.17
C VAL A 166 37.77 35.48 80.04
N ALA A 167 38.24 34.40 79.42
CA ALA A 167 37.49 33.72 78.37
C ALA A 167 36.22 33.03 78.88
N TRP A 168 36.18 32.57 80.13
CA TRP A 168 34.99 31.97 80.75
C TRP A 168 33.90 33.03 81.06
N LEU A 169 34.30 34.21 81.52
CA LEU A 169 33.40 35.33 81.82
C LEU A 169 32.76 35.92 80.54
N LEU A 170 33.53 36.11 79.48
CA LEU A 170 33.01 36.60 78.19
C LEU A 170 32.04 35.60 77.53
N ARG A 171 32.28 34.29 77.71
CA ARG A 171 31.42 33.24 77.14
C ARG A 171 30.10 33.08 77.90
N GLY A 172 30.11 33.29 79.22
CA GLY A 172 28.90 33.32 80.04
C GLY A 172 27.97 34.47 79.65
N LEU A 173 28.51 35.65 79.35
CA LEU A 173 27.73 36.82 78.94
C LEU A 173 27.09 36.64 77.55
N GLY A 174 27.82 36.05 76.59
CA GLY A 174 27.33 35.81 75.23
C GLY A 174 26.21 34.77 75.13
N ILE A 175 26.26 33.72 75.95
CA ILE A 175 25.20 32.69 76.00
C ILE A 175 23.93 33.26 76.65
N GLY A 176 24.07 34.07 77.71
CA GLY A 176 22.96 34.74 78.36
C GLY A 176 22.20 35.69 77.43
N PHE A 177 22.92 36.57 76.73
CA PHE A 177 22.29 37.49 75.76
C PHE A 177 21.67 36.75 74.57
N GLY A 178 22.33 35.69 74.08
CA GLY A 178 21.79 34.87 72.99
C GLY A 178 20.48 34.16 73.34
N ALA A 179 20.37 33.61 74.56
CA ALA A 179 19.15 32.95 75.02
C ALA A 179 17.98 33.92 75.19
N VAL A 180 18.25 35.11 75.74
CA VAL A 180 17.23 36.17 75.91
C VAL A 180 16.76 36.72 74.56
N ALA A 181 17.69 37.01 73.64
CA ALA A 181 17.34 37.48 72.30
C ALA A 181 16.50 36.46 71.52
N LEU A 182 16.83 35.16 71.63
CA LEU A 182 16.08 34.09 70.97
C LEU A 182 14.69 33.88 71.61
N GLY A 183 14.59 34.05 72.93
CA GLY A 183 13.32 34.01 73.65
C GLY A 183 12.39 35.14 73.20
N VAL A 184 12.90 36.38 73.17
CA VAL A 184 12.15 37.55 72.71
C VAL A 184 11.74 37.40 71.24
N TYR A 185 12.65 36.96 70.37
CA TYR A 185 12.33 36.72 68.96
C TYR A 185 11.21 35.68 68.79
N ARG A 186 11.23 34.59 69.55
CA ARG A 186 10.19 33.55 69.48
C ARG A 186 8.84 34.05 69.96
N VAL A 187 8.81 34.85 71.02
CA VAL A 187 7.58 35.45 71.54
C VAL A 187 7.01 36.43 70.52
N VAL A 188 7.83 37.31 69.95
CA VAL A 188 7.41 38.26 68.91
C VAL A 188 6.94 37.52 67.65
N ALA A 189 7.66 36.51 67.20
CA ALA A 189 7.28 35.72 66.04
C ALA A 189 5.99 34.92 66.27
N TRP A 190 5.77 34.39 67.48
CA TRP A 190 4.52 33.75 67.87
C TRP A 190 3.37 34.75 67.88
N LEU A 191 3.58 35.93 68.46
CA LEU A 191 2.57 37.00 68.52
C LEU A 191 2.19 37.48 67.11
N VAL A 192 3.17 37.74 66.24
CA VAL A 192 2.92 38.14 64.85
C VAL A 192 2.18 37.04 64.09
N ARG A 193 2.60 35.78 64.25
CA ARG A 193 1.94 34.66 63.58
C ARG A 193 0.50 34.49 64.04
N HIS A 194 0.25 34.54 65.34
CA HIS A 194 -1.08 34.29 65.89
C HIS A 194 -2.02 35.49 65.74
N LEU A 195 -1.51 36.71 65.88
CA LEU A 195 -2.31 37.94 65.88
C LEU A 195 -2.54 38.50 64.47
N ILE A 196 -1.61 38.28 63.54
CA ILE A 196 -1.68 38.87 62.19
C ILE A 196 -1.86 37.79 61.14
N VAL A 197 -0.98 36.78 61.13
CA VAL A 197 -0.94 35.80 60.02
C VAL A 197 -2.13 34.85 60.07
N VAL A 198 -2.48 34.30 61.24
CA VAL A 198 -3.63 33.39 61.39
C VAL A 198 -4.96 34.07 61.03
N PRO A 199 -5.31 35.28 61.53
CA PRO A 199 -6.53 35.94 61.11
C PRO A 199 -6.51 36.38 59.65
N ALA A 200 -5.35 36.78 59.10
CA ALA A 200 -5.24 37.07 57.66
C ALA A 200 -5.46 35.83 56.78
N LEU A 201 -4.94 34.66 57.19
CA LEU A 201 -5.18 33.38 56.51
C LEU A 201 -6.64 32.95 56.63
N TRP A 202 -7.25 33.12 57.80
CA TRP A 202 -8.68 32.88 57.99
C TRP A 202 -9.52 33.78 57.06
N LEU A 203 -9.19 35.07 56.96
CA LEU A 203 -9.86 35.99 56.04
C LEU A 203 -9.70 35.56 54.57
N TYR A 204 -8.50 35.11 54.21
CA TYR A 204 -8.20 34.60 52.88
C TYR A 204 -9.00 33.32 52.56
N GLU A 205 -9.00 32.33 53.46
CA GLU A 205 -9.68 31.05 53.24
C GLU A 205 -11.20 31.17 53.30
N TRP A 206 -11.74 31.93 54.25
CA TRP A 206 -13.18 32.02 54.47
C TRP A 206 -13.89 33.05 53.59
N ILE A 207 -13.19 34.08 53.10
CA ILE A 207 -13.82 35.14 52.30
C ILE A 207 -13.23 35.17 50.89
N LEU A 208 -11.91 35.25 50.77
CA LEU A 208 -11.28 35.48 49.47
C LEU A 208 -11.32 34.25 48.55
N ALA A 209 -11.14 33.05 49.10
CA ALA A 209 -11.21 31.80 48.35
C ALA A 209 -12.63 31.45 47.84
N PRO A 210 -13.73 31.60 48.61
CA PRO A 210 -15.08 31.40 48.08
C PRO A 210 -15.48 32.49 47.09
N VAL A 211 -15.11 33.76 47.34
CA VAL A 211 -15.39 34.85 46.40
C VAL A 211 -14.63 34.64 45.09
N GLY A 212 -13.35 34.27 45.15
CA GLY A 212 -12.56 33.94 43.96
C GLY A 212 -13.13 32.76 43.17
N ARG A 213 -13.60 31.71 43.86
CA ARG A 213 -14.28 30.57 43.21
C ARG A 213 -15.62 30.97 42.61
N ALA A 214 -16.40 31.82 43.26
CA ALA A 214 -17.68 32.31 42.76
C ALA A 214 -17.50 33.17 41.50
N ILE A 215 -16.51 34.08 41.50
CA ILE A 215 -16.17 34.91 40.33
C ILE A 215 -15.68 34.03 39.17
N ALA A 216 -14.82 33.04 39.45
CA ALA A 216 -14.36 32.11 38.43
C ALA A 216 -15.50 31.27 37.84
N TRP A 217 -16.46 30.86 38.66
CA TRP A 217 -17.68 30.18 38.20
C TRP A 217 -18.55 31.09 37.33
N ALA A 218 -18.76 32.34 37.74
CA ALA A 218 -19.53 33.32 36.97
C ALA A 218 -18.86 33.63 35.62
N ALA A 219 -17.54 33.83 35.60
CA ALA A 219 -16.78 34.08 34.38
C ALA A 219 -16.81 32.87 33.42
N ARG A 220 -16.72 31.65 33.95
CA ARG A 220 -16.89 30.43 33.14
C ARG A 220 -18.30 30.28 32.60
N GLY A 221 -19.32 30.58 33.40
CA GLY A 221 -20.72 30.57 32.97
C GLY A 221 -20.98 31.57 31.85
N LEU A 222 -20.44 32.78 31.97
CA LEU A 222 -20.52 33.80 30.92
C LEU A 222 -19.79 33.37 29.65
N GLY A 223 -18.57 32.82 29.78
CA GLY A 223 -17.83 32.28 28.64
C GLY A 223 -18.56 31.14 27.94
N TRP A 224 -19.25 30.29 28.70
CA TRP A 224 -20.08 29.23 28.13
C TRP A 224 -21.29 29.78 27.36
N LEU A 225 -22.00 30.78 27.90
CA LEU A 225 -23.12 31.44 27.23
C LEU A 225 -22.68 32.12 25.93
N VAL A 226 -21.59 32.89 25.99
CA VAL A 226 -21.02 33.55 24.80
C VAL A 226 -20.67 32.50 23.74
N ARG A 227 -19.98 31.43 24.12
CA ARG A 227 -19.65 30.34 23.19
C ARG A 227 -20.89 29.68 22.60
N MET A 228 -21.94 29.45 23.40
CA MET A 228 -23.20 28.87 22.94
C MET A 228 -23.87 29.78 21.90
N ILE A 229 -23.89 31.09 22.14
CA ILE A 229 -24.44 32.07 21.21
C ILE A 229 -23.66 32.06 19.88
N PHE A 230 -22.33 32.15 19.94
CA PHE A 230 -21.50 32.13 18.71
C PHE A 230 -21.59 30.82 17.94
N THR A 231 -21.64 29.67 18.63
CA THR A 231 -21.80 28.37 17.97
C THR A 231 -23.21 28.21 17.38
N GLY A 232 -24.24 28.69 18.06
CA GLY A 232 -25.61 28.74 17.53
C GLY A 232 -25.72 29.61 16.28
N ILE A 233 -25.16 30.82 16.33
CA ILE A 233 -25.12 31.75 15.18
C ILE A 233 -24.32 31.13 14.03
N GLY A 234 -23.12 30.59 14.30
CA GLY A 234 -22.29 29.97 13.29
C GLY A 234 -22.96 28.75 12.64
N ALA A 235 -23.63 27.91 13.44
CA ALA A 235 -24.39 26.77 12.94
C ALA A 235 -25.57 27.21 12.08
N ALA A 236 -26.31 28.24 12.49
CA ALA A 236 -27.41 28.82 11.73
C ALA A 236 -26.91 29.43 10.41
N LEU A 237 -25.86 30.24 10.43
CA LEU A 237 -25.26 30.83 9.24
C LEU A 237 -24.78 29.75 8.27
N HIS A 238 -24.10 28.72 8.77
CA HIS A 238 -23.64 27.61 7.97
C HIS A 238 -24.82 26.85 7.34
N TRP A 239 -25.88 26.56 8.11
CA TRP A 239 -27.06 25.88 7.59
C TRP A 239 -27.76 26.72 6.52
N THR A 240 -27.95 28.01 6.75
CA THR A 240 -28.56 28.94 5.80
C THR A 240 -27.72 29.05 4.54
N LEU A 241 -26.40 29.22 4.65
CA LEU A 241 -25.48 29.26 3.51
C LEU A 241 -25.50 27.95 2.73
N ARG A 242 -25.50 26.82 3.44
CA ARG A 242 -25.56 25.49 2.82
C ARG A 242 -26.88 25.29 2.09
N VAL A 243 -28.01 25.64 2.69
CA VAL A 243 -29.33 25.54 2.04
C VAL A 243 -29.40 26.50 0.85
N LEU A 244 -28.94 27.74 1.00
CA LEU A 244 -29.03 28.78 -0.01
C LEU A 244 -28.06 28.57 -1.18
N LEU A 245 -26.90 27.95 -0.97
CA LEU A 245 -25.92 27.73 -2.05
C LEU A 245 -25.91 26.29 -2.54
N VAL A 246 -25.90 25.31 -1.63
CA VAL A 246 -25.64 23.91 -1.99
C VAL A 246 -26.88 23.26 -2.59
N LEU A 247 -28.10 23.54 -2.09
CA LEU A 247 -29.32 23.00 -2.69
C LEU A 247 -29.56 23.53 -4.12
N PRO A 248 -29.48 24.85 -4.39
CA PRO A 248 -29.65 25.32 -5.77
C PRO A 248 -28.48 24.90 -6.67
N ALA A 249 -27.24 24.80 -6.16
CA ALA A 249 -26.14 24.24 -6.95
C ALA A 249 -26.36 22.77 -7.30
N LEU A 250 -26.88 21.95 -6.37
CA LEU A 250 -27.26 20.55 -6.63
C LEU A 250 -28.44 20.44 -7.58
N ALA A 251 -29.42 21.32 -7.45
CA ALA A 251 -30.54 21.40 -8.38
C ALA A 251 -30.03 21.76 -9.78
N LEU A 252 -29.19 22.78 -9.91
CA LEU A 252 -28.57 23.18 -11.18
C LEU A 252 -27.71 22.03 -11.75
N TRP A 253 -26.95 21.34 -10.92
CA TRP A 253 -26.17 20.19 -11.37
C TRP A 253 -27.08 19.07 -11.91
N ARG A 254 -28.15 18.73 -11.18
CA ARG A 254 -29.03 17.63 -11.54
C ARG A 254 -29.96 17.96 -12.72
N TRP A 255 -30.38 19.21 -12.84
CA TRP A 255 -31.31 19.68 -13.88
C TRP A 255 -30.63 20.26 -15.11
N ALA A 256 -29.40 20.77 -15.02
CA ALA A 256 -28.67 21.35 -16.16
C ALA A 256 -27.43 20.53 -16.53
N LEU A 257 -26.52 20.26 -15.60
CA LEU A 257 -25.25 19.58 -15.93
C LEU A 257 -25.43 18.12 -16.33
N VAL A 258 -26.32 17.38 -15.68
CA VAL A 258 -26.59 15.97 -16.03
C VAL A 258 -27.20 15.84 -17.44
N PRO A 259 -28.26 16.59 -17.83
CA PRO A 259 -28.77 16.51 -19.19
C PRO A 259 -27.78 17.05 -20.22
N VAL A 260 -27.06 18.15 -19.94
CA VAL A 260 -26.03 18.68 -20.84
C VAL A 260 -24.90 17.66 -21.04
N GLY A 261 -24.44 17.01 -19.97
CA GLY A 261 -23.44 15.95 -20.06
C GLY A 261 -23.91 14.75 -20.87
N ARG A 262 -25.20 14.41 -20.79
CA ARG A 262 -25.79 13.34 -21.59
C ARG A 262 -25.88 13.72 -23.08
N VAL A 263 -26.25 14.96 -23.39
CA VAL A 263 -26.25 15.49 -24.77
C VAL A 263 -24.83 15.54 -25.32
N LEU A 264 -23.86 16.06 -24.56
CA LEU A 264 -22.46 16.09 -24.95
C LEU A 264 -21.89 14.69 -25.19
N ALA A 265 -22.26 13.70 -24.38
CA ALA A 265 -21.83 12.31 -24.59
C ALA A 265 -22.40 11.72 -25.89
N VAL A 266 -23.65 12.05 -26.24
CA VAL A 266 -24.24 11.66 -27.53
C VAL A 266 -23.51 12.34 -28.68
N VAL A 267 -23.29 13.65 -28.60
CA VAL A 267 -22.55 14.41 -29.62
C VAL A 267 -21.14 13.86 -29.80
N ALA A 268 -20.42 13.61 -28.70
CA ALA A 268 -19.07 13.05 -28.75
C ALA A 268 -19.06 11.64 -29.37
N ARG A 269 -20.09 10.83 -29.11
CA ARG A 269 -20.23 9.50 -29.69
C ARG A 269 -20.49 9.55 -31.19
N GLU A 270 -21.40 10.41 -31.63
CA GLU A 270 -21.68 10.60 -33.07
C GLU A 270 -20.47 11.18 -33.82
N VAL A 271 -19.77 12.13 -33.21
CA VAL A 271 -18.52 12.67 -33.77
C VAL A 271 -17.44 11.58 -33.84
N GLY A 272 -17.36 10.72 -32.83
CA GLY A 272 -16.45 9.57 -32.81
C GLY A 272 -16.76 8.55 -33.90
N ASP A 273 -18.04 8.24 -34.13
CA ASP A 273 -18.48 7.32 -35.18
C ASP A 273 -18.25 7.90 -36.59
N ALA A 274 -18.49 9.21 -36.76
CA ALA A 274 -18.20 9.93 -38.00
C ALA A 274 -16.70 9.97 -38.31
N LEU A 275 -15.86 10.28 -37.31
CA LEU A 275 -14.40 10.23 -37.45
C LEU A 275 -13.90 8.82 -37.70
N GLY A 276 -14.48 7.80 -37.05
CA GLY A 276 -14.16 6.40 -37.27
C GLY A 276 -14.50 5.93 -38.69
N HIS A 277 -15.59 6.42 -39.28
CA HIS A 277 -15.91 6.18 -40.68
C HIS A 277 -14.93 6.89 -41.62
N ALA A 278 -14.63 8.17 -41.37
CA ALA A 278 -13.66 8.91 -42.16
C ALA A 278 -12.27 8.25 -42.13
N TRP A 279 -11.85 7.72 -40.98
CA TRP A 279 -10.58 7.02 -40.81
C TRP A 279 -10.55 5.68 -41.56
N ARG A 280 -11.65 4.93 -41.58
CA ARG A 280 -11.77 3.70 -42.39
C ARG A 280 -11.72 3.99 -43.89
N VAL A 281 -12.27 5.10 -44.33
CA VAL A 281 -12.17 5.55 -45.73
C VAL A 281 -10.73 5.99 -46.06
N ALA A 282 -10.09 6.74 -45.16
CA ALA A 282 -8.70 7.13 -45.31
C ALA A 282 -7.74 5.93 -45.35
N GLY A 283 -8.00 4.88 -44.54
CA GLY A 283 -7.23 3.63 -44.57
C GLY A 283 -7.37 2.87 -45.89
N HIS A 284 -8.57 2.80 -46.47
CA HIS A 284 -8.76 2.21 -47.80
C HIS A 284 -8.07 3.03 -48.89
N LEU A 285 -8.13 4.36 -48.80
CA LEU A 285 -7.46 5.24 -49.75
C LEU A 285 -5.93 5.11 -49.65
N SER A 286 -5.38 5.02 -48.44
CA SER A 286 -3.95 4.79 -48.21
C SER A 286 -3.47 3.44 -48.75
N LEU A 287 -4.26 2.38 -48.57
CA LEU A 287 -3.94 1.06 -49.16
C LEU A 287 -4.05 1.06 -50.69
N ALA A 288 -5.02 1.79 -51.25
CA ALA A 288 -5.17 1.94 -52.70
C ALA A 288 -3.98 2.70 -53.29
N VAL A 289 -3.60 3.82 -52.67
CA VAL A 289 -2.43 4.63 -53.05
C VAL A 289 -1.15 3.82 -52.88
N GLY A 290 -0.98 3.10 -51.76
CA GLY A 290 0.18 2.24 -51.52
C GLY A 290 0.31 1.11 -52.53
N ARG A 291 -0.79 0.45 -52.93
CA ARG A 291 -0.78 -0.56 -54.00
C ARG A 291 -0.53 0.03 -55.38
N PHE A 292 -0.99 1.25 -55.64
CA PHE A 292 -0.72 1.96 -56.89
C PHE A 292 0.76 2.34 -56.97
N LEU A 293 1.30 2.95 -55.91
CA LEU A 293 2.70 3.36 -55.82
C LEU A 293 3.63 2.15 -55.85
N GLY A 294 3.28 1.06 -55.15
CA GLY A 294 4.04 -0.19 -55.20
C GLY A 294 4.02 -0.85 -56.58
N ARG A 295 2.91 -0.79 -57.31
CA ARG A 295 2.86 -1.24 -58.71
C ARG A 295 3.70 -0.36 -59.63
N LEU A 296 3.57 0.96 -59.49
CA LEU A 296 4.34 1.92 -60.28
C LEU A 296 5.85 1.74 -60.04
N PHE A 297 6.26 1.60 -58.78
CA PHE A 297 7.63 1.34 -58.40
C PHE A 297 8.14 0.02 -58.97
N ARG A 298 7.35 -1.05 -58.90
CA ARG A 298 7.72 -2.34 -59.48
C ARG A 298 7.89 -2.25 -60.99
N TRP A 299 6.99 -1.54 -61.67
CA TRP A 299 7.02 -1.41 -63.12
C TRP A 299 8.19 -0.52 -63.60
N ILE A 300 8.48 0.57 -62.88
CA ILE A 300 9.57 1.52 -63.24
C ILE A 300 10.96 0.97 -62.88
N PHE A 301 11.11 0.30 -61.74
CA PHE A 301 12.44 -0.09 -61.25
C PHE A 301 12.70 -1.58 -61.37
N VAL A 302 11.75 -2.42 -60.95
CA VAL A 302 11.99 -3.86 -60.81
C VAL A 302 11.88 -4.59 -62.14
N GLU A 303 10.87 -4.27 -62.95
CA GLU A 303 10.65 -4.87 -64.27
C GLU A 303 11.84 -4.66 -65.23
N PRO A 304 12.37 -3.43 -65.43
CA PRO A 304 13.51 -3.22 -66.32
C PRO A 304 14.80 -3.81 -65.76
N VAL A 305 15.05 -3.74 -64.45
CA VAL A 305 16.24 -4.38 -63.84
C VAL A 305 16.17 -5.90 -63.99
N ARG A 306 14.99 -6.49 -63.80
CA ARG A 306 14.78 -7.94 -63.98
C ARG A 306 14.94 -8.37 -65.44
N TRP A 307 14.52 -7.53 -66.38
CA TRP A 307 14.75 -7.74 -67.80
C TRP A 307 16.25 -7.64 -68.14
N VAL A 308 16.96 -6.60 -67.68
CA VAL A 308 18.43 -6.48 -67.86
C VAL A 308 19.16 -7.66 -67.24
N TYR A 309 18.74 -8.09 -66.05
CA TYR A 309 19.32 -9.27 -65.40
C TYR A 309 19.15 -10.55 -66.23
N ARG A 310 17.94 -10.78 -66.76
CA ARG A 310 17.65 -11.97 -67.57
C ARG A 310 18.26 -11.92 -68.97
N SER A 311 18.18 -10.78 -69.63
CA SER A 311 18.59 -10.61 -71.02
C SER A 311 20.10 -10.38 -71.19
N VAL A 312 20.78 -9.80 -70.18
CA VAL A 312 22.20 -9.42 -70.29
C VAL A 312 23.06 -10.18 -69.29
N LEU A 313 22.74 -10.14 -67.99
CA LEU A 313 23.60 -10.75 -66.96
C LEU A 313 23.56 -12.27 -66.98
N THR A 314 22.43 -12.88 -67.35
CA THR A 314 22.31 -14.34 -67.41
C THR A 314 23.15 -14.96 -68.54
N PRO A 315 23.08 -14.49 -69.80
CA PRO A 315 23.96 -15.02 -70.87
C PRO A 315 25.44 -14.69 -70.64
N VAL A 316 25.77 -13.49 -70.15
CA VAL A 316 27.16 -13.13 -69.81
C VAL A 316 27.70 -13.99 -68.66
N GLY A 317 26.87 -14.27 -67.66
CA GLY A 317 27.22 -15.16 -66.54
C GLY A 317 27.51 -16.58 -66.99
N HIS A 318 26.76 -17.10 -67.97
CA HIS A 318 27.04 -18.41 -68.57
C HIS A 318 28.35 -18.41 -69.36
N LEU A 319 28.61 -17.37 -70.16
CA LEU A 319 29.86 -17.24 -70.92
C LEU A 319 31.09 -17.16 -70.01
N VAL A 320 31.06 -16.34 -68.96
CA VAL A 320 32.18 -16.23 -67.99
C VAL A 320 32.39 -17.55 -67.23
N ARG A 321 31.30 -18.23 -66.88
CA ARG A 321 31.36 -19.50 -66.16
C ARG A 321 31.99 -20.61 -67.01
N ASP A 322 31.61 -20.71 -68.27
CA ASP A 322 32.06 -21.80 -69.14
C ASP A 322 33.46 -21.56 -69.72
N THR A 323 33.83 -20.30 -70.00
CA THR A 323 35.12 -19.98 -70.63
C THR A 323 36.28 -19.76 -69.66
N VAL A 324 36.02 -19.19 -68.47
CA VAL A 324 37.11 -18.79 -67.56
C VAL A 324 37.12 -19.64 -66.29
N LEU A 325 35.97 -19.78 -65.64
CA LEU A 325 35.92 -20.39 -64.29
C LEU A 325 36.03 -21.91 -64.33
N ARG A 326 35.44 -22.56 -65.34
CA ARG A 326 35.48 -24.01 -65.49
C ARG A 326 36.89 -24.57 -65.77
N PRO A 327 37.68 -24.03 -66.74
CA PRO A 327 39.05 -24.51 -66.96
C PRO A 327 40.00 -24.16 -65.81
N ALA A 328 39.85 -23.01 -65.15
CA ALA A 328 40.65 -22.65 -63.99
C ALA A 328 40.40 -23.57 -62.78
N ALA A 329 39.14 -23.96 -62.56
CA ALA A 329 38.77 -24.87 -61.47
C ALA A 329 39.30 -26.31 -61.70
N GLU A 330 39.40 -26.75 -62.95
CA GLU A 330 39.97 -28.07 -63.29
C GLU A 330 41.49 -28.09 -63.12
N ALA A 331 42.19 -27.04 -63.55
CA ALA A 331 43.64 -26.87 -63.32
C ALA A 331 43.99 -26.79 -61.81
N ALA A 332 43.17 -26.09 -61.02
CA ALA A 332 43.37 -25.98 -59.56
C ALA A 332 43.19 -27.30 -58.81
N ARG A 333 42.29 -28.19 -59.27
CA ARG A 333 42.10 -29.53 -58.69
C ARG A 333 43.23 -30.51 -59.02
N GLY A 334 44.00 -30.24 -60.08
CA GLY A 334 45.25 -30.96 -60.39
C GLY A 334 46.35 -30.66 -59.38
N VAL A 335 46.58 -29.38 -59.09
CA VAL A 335 47.61 -28.91 -58.14
C VAL A 335 47.27 -29.29 -56.70
N GLY A 336 45.99 -29.19 -56.31
CA GLY A 336 45.55 -29.48 -54.93
C GLY A 336 45.72 -30.93 -54.48
N ARG A 337 45.80 -31.90 -55.41
CA ARG A 337 46.04 -33.32 -55.06
C ARG A 337 47.52 -33.58 -54.76
N VAL A 338 48.42 -32.98 -55.55
CA VAL A 338 49.88 -33.08 -55.36
C VAL A 338 50.30 -32.44 -54.04
N THR A 339 49.77 -31.26 -53.71
CA THR A 339 50.08 -30.59 -52.45
C THR A 339 49.57 -31.38 -51.24
N ARG A 340 48.38 -32.00 -51.30
CA ARG A 340 47.84 -32.78 -50.16
C ARG A 340 48.63 -34.06 -49.90
N GLN A 341 49.12 -34.74 -50.94
CA GLN A 341 49.96 -35.92 -50.77
C GLN A 341 51.32 -35.57 -50.15
N ALA A 342 51.96 -34.49 -50.61
CA ALA A 342 53.20 -34.00 -50.01
C ALA A 342 53.02 -33.58 -48.54
N LEU A 343 51.90 -32.93 -48.20
CA LEU A 343 51.62 -32.46 -46.84
C LEU A 343 51.24 -33.61 -45.89
N ALA A 344 50.56 -34.65 -46.38
CA ALA A 344 50.26 -35.85 -45.61
C ALA A 344 51.53 -36.63 -45.29
N ALA A 345 52.41 -36.84 -46.28
CA ALA A 345 53.70 -37.50 -46.10
C ALA A 345 54.56 -36.76 -45.06
N ALA A 346 54.68 -35.43 -45.17
CA ALA A 346 55.44 -34.63 -44.21
C ALA A 346 54.86 -34.68 -42.79
N ARG A 347 53.52 -34.71 -42.64
CA ARG A 347 52.86 -34.83 -41.34
C ARG A 347 53.04 -36.19 -40.69
N GLU A 348 53.00 -37.26 -41.47
CA GLU A 348 53.23 -38.62 -40.96
C GLU A 348 54.67 -38.74 -40.44
N SER A 349 55.66 -38.26 -41.22
CA SER A 349 57.07 -38.24 -40.83
C SER A 349 57.28 -37.42 -39.55
N ALA A 350 56.69 -36.22 -39.44
CA ALA A 350 56.80 -35.39 -38.25
C ALA A 350 56.17 -36.05 -37.00
N ARG A 351 55.04 -36.75 -37.16
CA ARG A 351 54.38 -37.46 -36.04
C ARG A 351 55.20 -38.67 -35.58
N GLN A 352 55.77 -39.43 -36.51
CA GLN A 352 56.66 -40.55 -36.19
C GLN A 352 57.92 -40.07 -35.47
N THR A 353 58.64 -39.07 -36.00
CA THR A 353 59.84 -38.52 -35.36
C THR A 353 59.53 -37.97 -33.97
N ARG A 354 58.39 -37.29 -33.79
CA ARG A 354 58.00 -36.76 -32.47
C ARG A 354 57.62 -37.88 -31.49
N ALA A 355 56.97 -38.94 -31.95
CA ALA A 355 56.64 -40.09 -31.11
C ALA A 355 57.91 -40.84 -30.67
N ASP A 356 58.88 -41.00 -31.57
CA ASP A 356 60.16 -41.66 -31.26
C ASP A 356 61.03 -40.83 -30.33
N ILE A 357 61.14 -39.52 -30.55
CA ILE A 357 61.82 -38.61 -29.62
C ILE A 357 61.15 -38.64 -28.25
N ARG A 358 59.82 -38.64 -28.20
CA ARG A 358 59.08 -38.70 -26.92
C ARG A 358 59.30 -40.03 -26.20
N ARG A 359 59.34 -41.15 -26.93
CA ARG A 359 59.63 -42.48 -26.35
C ARG A 359 61.06 -42.54 -25.81
N MET A 360 62.03 -41.98 -26.52
CA MET A 360 63.43 -41.93 -26.09
C MET A 360 63.62 -41.03 -24.85
N LEU A 361 62.92 -39.89 -24.77
CA LEU A 361 63.09 -38.92 -23.68
C LEU A 361 62.28 -39.24 -22.40
N PHE A 362 61.10 -39.85 -22.53
CA PHE A 362 60.16 -39.99 -21.40
C PHE A 362 59.86 -41.45 -21.00
N GLY A 363 60.47 -42.44 -21.67
CA GLY A 363 60.18 -43.84 -21.41
C GLY A 363 58.76 -44.25 -21.83
N THR A 364 58.45 -45.55 -21.80
CA THR A 364 57.17 -46.09 -22.25
C THR A 364 56.06 -45.88 -21.20
N PRO A 365 54.94 -45.20 -21.52
CA PRO A 365 53.80 -45.13 -20.61
C PRO A 365 53.09 -46.49 -20.52
N ARG A 366 52.72 -46.91 -19.31
CA ARG A 366 52.00 -48.15 -19.00
C ARG A 366 50.50 -47.99 -19.36
N GLU A 367 49.94 -48.93 -20.12
CA GLU A 367 48.56 -48.90 -20.63
C GLU A 367 47.48 -49.02 -19.54
N PRO A 368 46.44 -48.18 -19.54
CA PRO A 368 45.16 -48.47 -18.90
C PRO A 368 44.14 -49.05 -19.89
N GLU A 369 43.54 -50.16 -19.48
CA GLU A 369 42.52 -51.01 -20.10
C GLU A 369 41.18 -50.28 -20.36
N ARG A 370 40.50 -50.60 -21.48
CA ARG A 370 39.31 -49.91 -21.98
C ARG A 370 38.01 -50.65 -21.63
N VAL A 371 36.96 -49.92 -21.22
CA VAL A 371 35.57 -50.41 -21.19
C VAL A 371 34.67 -49.44 -21.99
N PRO A 372 33.82 -49.89 -22.94
CA PRO A 372 32.98 -49.01 -23.78
C PRO A 372 31.46 -49.09 -23.46
N LEU A 373 30.73 -47.98 -23.55
CA LEU A 373 29.27 -47.88 -23.74
C LEU A 373 28.94 -46.44 -24.22
N ALA A 374 28.48 -46.20 -25.46
CA ALA A 374 27.15 -46.39 -26.06
C ALA A 374 26.24 -45.13 -25.97
N LYS A 375 25.79 -44.59 -27.13
CA LYS A 375 24.38 -44.58 -27.63
C LYS A 375 24.07 -43.42 -28.60
N ASP A 376 23.54 -43.77 -29.79
CA ASP A 376 23.01 -42.89 -30.85
C ASP A 376 21.58 -42.36 -30.56
N ARG A 377 21.24 -41.18 -31.08
CA ARG A 377 19.89 -40.55 -31.06
C ARG A 377 19.48 -40.09 -32.47
N ARG A 378 18.26 -40.44 -32.91
CA ARG A 378 17.68 -40.27 -34.27
C ARG A 378 16.56 -39.20 -34.29
N GLU A 379 16.35 -38.56 -35.45
CA GLU A 379 15.47 -37.40 -35.75
C GLU A 379 13.99 -37.71 -36.12
N PRO A 380 13.06 -36.71 -36.22
CA PRO A 380 11.59 -36.88 -36.33
C PRO A 380 10.97 -36.78 -37.75
N GLY A 381 9.77 -37.36 -37.93
CA GLY A 381 9.08 -37.62 -39.21
C GLY A 381 7.99 -36.63 -39.67
N ALA A 382 7.70 -36.68 -40.98
CA ALA A 382 6.92 -35.72 -41.78
C ALA A 382 5.43 -36.10 -41.99
N VAL A 383 4.66 -35.07 -42.36
CA VAL A 383 3.19 -34.93 -42.47
C VAL A 383 2.56 -35.71 -43.63
N GLY A 384 1.38 -36.29 -43.39
CA GLY A 384 0.64 -37.16 -44.31
C GLY A 384 -0.21 -36.46 -45.39
N THR A 385 -0.38 -37.15 -46.51
CA THR A 385 -1.19 -36.79 -47.68
C THR A 385 -2.57 -37.47 -47.62
N ARG A 386 -3.59 -36.75 -48.10
CA ARG A 386 -5.02 -37.09 -48.08
C ARG A 386 -5.43 -37.59 -49.48
N THR A 387 -6.02 -38.78 -49.59
CA THR A 387 -6.63 -39.29 -50.83
C THR A 387 -8.16 -39.38 -50.70
N LEU A 388 -8.85 -39.19 -51.83
CA LEU A 388 -10.30 -39.20 -52.03
C LEU A 388 -10.74 -40.53 -52.66
N GLY A 389 -11.96 -40.98 -52.32
CA GLY A 389 -12.88 -41.62 -53.29
C GLY A 389 -13.26 -43.09 -53.07
N SER A 390 -14.57 -43.37 -53.26
CA SER A 390 -15.19 -44.63 -53.71
C SER A 390 -16.18 -45.33 -52.75
N SER A 391 -17.47 -45.05 -52.97
CA SER A 391 -18.69 -45.93 -53.01
C SER A 391 -18.83 -47.19 -52.13
N THR A 392 -20.03 -47.38 -51.55
CA THR A 392 -20.95 -48.51 -51.85
C THR A 392 -22.30 -48.37 -51.11
N THR A 393 -23.38 -48.45 -51.87
CA THR A 393 -24.77 -48.66 -51.43
C THR A 393 -25.02 -50.18 -51.32
N ALA A 394 -25.65 -50.65 -50.24
CA ALA A 394 -26.77 -51.61 -50.21
C ALA A 394 -26.87 -52.41 -48.90
N LEU A 395 -28.12 -52.56 -48.45
CA LEU A 395 -28.71 -53.69 -47.71
C LEU A 395 -28.29 -53.96 -46.25
N THR A 396 -29.19 -53.64 -45.31
CA THR A 396 -29.96 -54.59 -44.46
C THR A 396 -30.91 -53.76 -43.56
N LYS A 397 -32.22 -53.92 -43.69
CA LYS A 397 -33.10 -54.77 -42.84
C LYS A 397 -33.46 -54.09 -41.52
N ASP A 398 -34.61 -53.40 -41.51
CA ASP A 398 -35.80 -53.72 -40.70
C ASP A 398 -37.01 -52.92 -41.19
#